data_AF-L7EST0-F1
#
_entry.id   AF-L7EST0-F1
#
_cell.length_a   1.000
_cell.length_b   1.000
_cell.length_c   1.000
_cell.angle_alpha   90.00
_cell.angle_beta   90.00
_cell.angle_gamma   90.00
#
_symmetry.space_group_name_H-M   'P 1'
#
loop_
_entity.id
_entity.type
_entity.pdbx_description
1 polymer ?
#
loop_
_entity_poly.entity_id
_entity_poly.type
_entity_poly.pdbx_seq_one_letter_code
_entity_poly.pdbx_strand_id
1 'polypeptide(L)'
;MDQQNLSAPSSAQVSPARRLIAAGFIRRIAGRTISVRATEAGVTGTIKTARVAELHRLCREDYTSSADRRAQDHRDDAFLLARASEAVAVR
;
A
#
# COMPACT_ATOMS: atom_id res chain seq x y z
N MET A 1 46.64 -54.32 -8.96
CA MET A 1 45.60 -53.62 -9.76
C MET A 1 44.75 -52.91 -8.73
N ASP A 2 45.20 -51.74 -8.30
CA ASP A 2 44.67 -51.05 -7.13
C ASP A 2 43.87 -49.84 -7.64
N GLN A 3 42.55 -50.00 -7.73
CA GLN A 3 41.64 -48.91 -8.07
C GLN A 3 41.63 -47.90 -6.91
N GLN A 4 42.32 -46.78 -7.08
CA GLN A 4 42.20 -45.65 -6.17
C GLN A 4 40.89 -44.90 -6.47
N ASN A 5 39.89 -45.14 -5.63
CA ASN A 5 38.62 -44.43 -5.61
C ASN A 5 38.87 -42.98 -5.15
N LEU A 6 39.03 -42.06 -6.11
CA LEU A 6 39.12 -40.63 -5.86
C LEU A 6 37.71 -40.09 -5.52
N SER A 7 37.30 -40.25 -4.27
CA SER A 7 36.14 -39.51 -3.75
C SER A 7 36.49 -38.03 -3.66
N ALA A 8 35.85 -37.22 -4.51
CA ALA A 8 35.93 -35.76 -4.43
C ALA A 8 35.33 -35.28 -3.08
N PRO A 9 35.94 -34.28 -2.41
CA PRO A 9 35.34 -33.72 -1.20
C PRO A 9 33.99 -33.09 -1.55
N SER A 10 32.97 -33.42 -0.74
CA SER A 10 31.66 -32.80 -0.80
C SER A 10 31.83 -31.27 -0.75
N SER A 11 31.44 -30.59 -1.82
CA SER A 11 31.39 -29.14 -1.84
C SER A 11 30.28 -28.71 -0.88
N ALA A 12 30.64 -28.32 0.34
CA ALA A 12 29.68 -27.71 1.25
C ALA A 12 29.12 -26.47 0.54
N GLN A 13 27.86 -26.50 0.13
CA GLN A 13 27.15 -25.32 -0.32
C GLN A 13 27.01 -24.39 0.89
N VAL A 14 28.01 -23.54 1.10
CA VAL A 14 27.86 -22.35 1.92
C VAL A 14 26.89 -21.45 1.16
N SER A 15 25.60 -21.62 1.42
CA SER A 15 24.64 -20.60 1.03
C SER A 15 25.04 -19.35 1.79
N PRO A 16 25.55 -18.28 1.13
CA PRO A 16 25.84 -17.06 1.85
C PRO A 16 24.54 -16.63 2.52
N ALA A 17 24.60 -16.24 3.79
CA ALA A 17 23.46 -15.63 4.47
C ALA A 17 23.08 -14.39 3.65
N ARG A 18 22.04 -14.52 2.81
CA ARG A 18 21.62 -13.45 1.90
C ARG A 18 20.98 -12.37 2.74
N ARG A 19 21.76 -11.35 3.09
CA ARG A 19 21.27 -10.18 3.81
C ARG A 19 20.58 -9.25 2.82
N LEU A 20 19.29 -9.00 3.03
CA LEU A 20 18.53 -8.01 2.26
C LEU A 20 19.02 -6.60 2.63
N ILE A 21 19.79 -5.96 1.75
CA ILE A 21 20.38 -4.63 1.99
C ILE A 21 19.38 -3.50 1.68
N ALA A 22 18.44 -3.73 0.77
CA ALA A 22 17.37 -2.80 0.46
C ALA A 22 16.11 -3.50 -0.06
N ALA A 23 14.95 -3.09 0.44
CA ALA A 23 13.65 -3.50 -0.08
C ALA A 23 12.96 -2.28 -0.72
N GLY A 24 12.47 -2.43 -1.94
CA GLY A 24 11.77 -1.36 -2.65
C GLY A 24 10.31 -1.68 -2.85
N PHE A 25 9.42 -0.72 -2.62
CA PHE A 25 8.04 -0.79 -3.10
C PHE A 25 7.85 0.22 -4.22
N ILE A 26 7.35 -0.27 -5.36
CA ILE A 26 6.92 0.58 -6.49
C ILE A 26 5.40 0.55 -6.51
N ARG A 27 4.76 1.64 -6.08
CA ARG A 27 3.31 1.79 -6.23
C ARG A 27 3.02 2.74 -7.38
N ARG A 28 2.13 2.34 -8.27
CA ARG A 28 1.61 3.18 -9.36
C ARG A 28 0.17 3.57 -9.03
N ILE A 29 -0.11 4.85 -8.85
CA ILE A 29 -1.46 5.38 -8.65
C ILE A 29 -1.68 6.44 -9.72
N ALA A 30 -2.75 6.31 -10.52
CA ALA A 30 -3.09 7.24 -11.60
C ALA A 30 -1.90 7.61 -12.51
N GLY A 31 -1.10 6.61 -12.91
CA GLY A 31 0.08 6.80 -13.78
C GLY A 31 1.32 7.41 -13.09
N ARG A 32 1.26 7.72 -11.79
CA ARG A 32 2.39 8.28 -11.03
C ARG A 32 3.14 7.17 -10.29
N THR A 33 4.44 7.03 -10.57
CA THR A 33 5.34 6.09 -9.89
C THR A 33 5.80 6.66 -8.55
N ILE A 34 5.51 5.94 -7.46
CA ILE A 34 6.04 6.19 -6.12
C ILE A 34 7.08 5.10 -5.84
N SER A 35 8.35 5.50 -5.72
CA SER A 35 9.45 4.60 -5.36
C SER A 35 9.86 4.86 -3.92
N VAL A 36 9.66 3.87 -3.07
CA VAL A 36 10.13 3.88 -1.67
C VAL A 36 11.19 2.81 -1.55
N ARG A 37 12.40 3.19 -1.11
CA ARG A 37 13.48 2.25 -0.80
C ARG A 37 13.70 2.22 0.70
N ALA A 38 13.37 1.11 1.34
CA ALA A 38 13.82 0.83 2.69
C ALA A 38 15.25 0.31 2.62
N THR A 39 16.16 0.97 3.32
CA THR A 39 17.55 0.55 3.50
C THR A 39 17.80 0.34 4.99
N GLU A 40 18.90 -0.31 5.36
CA GLU A 40 19.32 -0.44 6.77
C GLU A 40 19.50 0.92 7.47
N ALA A 41 19.88 1.97 6.71
CA ALA A 41 20.00 3.34 7.21
C ALA A 41 18.65 4.08 7.31
N GLY A 42 17.52 3.43 7.00
CA GLY A 42 16.19 4.02 7.00
C GLY A 42 15.54 4.10 5.61
N VAL A 43 14.42 4.82 5.51
CA VAL A 43 13.62 4.94 4.28
C VAL A 43 14.15 6.08 3.41
N THR A 44 14.60 5.78 2.20
CA THR A 44 15.00 6.75 1.18
C THR A 44 13.97 6.80 0.05
N GLY A 45 13.43 7.98 -0.22
CA GLY A 45 12.51 8.23 -1.33
C GLY A 45 12.42 9.72 -1.62
N THR A 46 12.66 10.11 -2.87
CA THR A 46 12.65 11.53 -3.25
C THR A 46 11.23 11.96 -3.63
N ILE A 47 10.54 12.66 -2.73
CA ILE A 47 9.37 13.46 -3.08
C ILE A 47 9.90 14.82 -3.52
N LYS A 48 9.90 15.12 -4.83
CA LYS A 48 10.26 16.45 -5.32
C LYS A 48 9.35 17.49 -4.65
N THR A 49 9.92 18.51 -4.01
CA THR A 49 9.22 19.55 -3.23
C THR A 49 8.09 20.24 -4.02
N ALA A 50 8.24 20.40 -5.33
CA ALA A 50 7.20 20.90 -6.23
C ALA A 50 5.89 20.07 -6.23
N ARG A 51 5.91 18.82 -5.74
CA ARG A 51 4.72 17.96 -5.60
C ARG A 51 4.07 17.97 -4.22
N VAL A 52 4.65 18.66 -3.24
CA VAL A 52 4.08 18.71 -1.87
C VAL A 52 2.82 19.58 -1.86
N ALA A 53 2.84 20.76 -2.49
CA ALA A 53 1.65 21.61 -2.60
C ALA A 53 0.49 20.90 -3.35
N GLU A 54 0.82 20.21 -4.44
CA GLU A 54 -0.13 19.40 -5.20
C GLU A 54 -0.66 18.22 -4.38
N LEU A 55 0.19 17.56 -3.59
CA LEU A 55 -0.24 16.49 -2.68
C LEU A 55 -1.19 17.02 -1.61
N HIS A 56 -0.87 18.16 -0.98
CA HIS A 56 -1.77 18.79 0.00
C HIS A 56 -3.11 19.19 -0.62
N ARG A 57 -3.10 19.67 -1.87
CA ARG A 57 -4.33 19.96 -2.62
C ARG A 57 -5.16 18.70 -2.83
N LEU A 58 -4.57 17.63 -3.36
CA LEU A 58 -5.26 16.36 -3.63
C LEU A 58 -5.80 15.72 -2.35
N CYS A 59 -5.04 15.73 -1.26
CA CYS A 59 -5.51 15.23 0.04
C CYS A 59 -6.71 16.03 0.56
N ARG A 60 -6.74 17.35 0.36
CA ARG A 60 -7.89 18.18 0.75
C ARG A 60 -9.14 17.84 -0.06
N GLU A 61 -8.99 17.68 -1.37
CA GLU A 61 -10.09 17.30 -2.27
C GLU A 61 -10.66 15.93 -1.88
N ASP A 62 -9.80 14.94 -1.62
CA ASP A 62 -10.21 13.58 -1.23
C ASP A 62 -10.93 13.56 0.13
N TYR A 63 -10.42 14.31 1.11
CA TYR A 63 -11.06 14.43 2.41
C TYR A 63 -12.45 15.07 2.32
N THR A 64 -12.59 16.10 1.48
CA THR A 64 -13.85 16.80 1.25
C THR A 64 -14.85 15.87 0.55
N SER A 65 -14.44 15.21 -0.53
CA SER A 65 -15.27 14.21 -1.24
C SER A 65 -15.76 13.10 -0.32
N SER A 66 -14.89 12.63 0.58
CA SER A 66 -15.22 11.60 1.56
C SER A 66 -16.13 12.10 2.68
N ALA A 67 -16.07 13.38 3.04
CA ALA A 67 -17.00 14.00 3.98
C ALA A 67 -18.39 14.18 3.36
N ASP A 68 -18.45 14.66 2.11
CA ASP A 68 -19.70 14.87 1.38
C ASP A 68 -20.45 13.55 1.15
N ARG A 69 -19.73 12.48 0.78
CA ARG A 69 -20.33 11.16 0.62
C ARG A 69 -20.95 10.65 1.91
N ARG A 70 -20.22 10.74 3.03
CA ARG A 70 -20.75 10.35 4.34
C ARG A 70 -22.00 11.16 4.69
N ALA A 71 -22.00 12.47 4.43
CA ALA A 71 -23.17 13.31 4.68
C ALA A 71 -24.37 12.90 3.80
N GLN A 72 -24.14 12.53 2.55
CA GLN A 72 -25.18 12.02 1.66
C GLN A 72 -25.73 10.67 2.13
N ASP A 73 -24.86 9.71 2.48
CA ASP A 73 -25.27 8.41 2.99
C ASP A 73 -26.18 8.55 4.24
N HIS A 74 -25.82 9.47 5.16
CA HIS A 74 -26.65 9.75 6.35
C HIS A 74 -28.02 10.36 6.00
N ARG A 75 -28.10 11.19 4.96
CA ARG A 75 -29.38 11.74 4.49
C ARG A 75 -30.24 10.66 3.85
N ASP A 76 -29.65 9.80 3.05
CA ASP A 76 -30.35 8.70 2.39
C ASP A 76 -30.91 7.72 3.44
N ASP A 77 -30.10 7.36 4.45
CA ASP A 77 -30.55 6.55 5.59
C ASP A 77 -31.70 7.21 6.36
N ALA A 78 -31.60 8.51 6.65
CA ALA A 78 -32.67 9.25 7.33
C ALA A 78 -33.96 9.26 6.52
N PHE A 79 -33.87 9.42 5.18
CA PHE A 79 -35.01 9.35 4.29
C PHE A 79 -35.66 7.96 4.29
N LEU A 80 -34.85 6.90 4.19
CA LEU A 80 -35.34 5.52 4.23
C LEU A 80 -36.02 5.20 5.56
N LEU A 81 -35.45 5.65 6.69
CA LEU A 81 -36.03 5.47 8.02
C LEU A 81 -37.37 6.21 8.16
N ALA A 82 -37.46 7.46 7.68
CA ALA A 82 -38.70 8.22 7.72
C ALA A 82 -39.81 7.56 6.88
N ARG A 83 -39.47 7.08 5.69
CA ARG A 83 -40.44 6.35 4.84
C ARG A 83 -40.88 5.04 5.46
N ALA A 84 -39.97 4.32 6.11
CA ALA A 84 -40.30 3.10 6.83
C ALA A 84 -41.23 3.36 8.02
N SER A 85 -41.00 4.43 8.80
CA SER A 85 -41.85 4.78 9.93
C SER A 85 -43.25 5.23 9.49
N GLU A 86 -43.37 6.02 8.42
CA GLU A 86 -44.65 6.38 7.80
C GLU A 86 -45.44 5.13 7.36
N ALA A 87 -44.78 4.20 6.66
CA ALA A 87 -45.42 2.98 6.17
C ALA A 87 -45.94 2.09 7.32
N VAL A 88 -45.25 2.06 8.46
CA VAL A 88 -45.71 1.35 9.66
C VAL A 88 -46.89 2.05 10.32
N ALA A 89 -46.91 3.38 10.35
CA ALA A 89 -47.96 4.16 11.01
C ALA A 89 -49.32 4.17 10.28
N VAL A 90 -49.34 3.85 8.98
CA VAL A 90 -50.56 3.78 8.15
C VAL A 90 -51.21 2.38 8.18
N ARG A 91 -50.64 1.43 8.92
CA ARG A 91 -51.17 0.07 9.12
C ARG A 91 -52.08 -0.02 10.33
#